data_AF-H0EEA0-F1
#
_entry.id   AF-H0EEA0-F1
#
_cell.length_a   1.000
_cell.length_b   1.000
_cell.length_c   1.000
_cell.angle_alpha   90.00
_cell.angle_beta   90.00
_cell.angle_gamma   90.00
#
_symmetry.space_group_name_H-M   'P 1'
#
loop_
_entity.id
_entity.type
_entity.pdbx_description
1 polymer ?
#
loop_
_entity_poly.entity_id
_entity_poly.type
_entity_poly.pdbx_seq_one_letter_code
_entity_poly.pdbx_strand_id
1 'polypeptide(L)'
;MQDLELKREMDEEDGLLRRDDIRFARKIDRKEQKAALDELVPRAEAGTRERQLEKKKEVNETMKAFREKSPGAAEVPDTELMGGGDGINDFKKQKQEHERKKNERELRKEEILRARQAERDERLQEYRTKEEGTMAMLKALAKQRFG
;
A
#
# COMPACT_ATOMS: atom_id res chain seq x y z
N MET A 1 -10.24 22.92 26.60
CA MET A 1 -9.54 21.79 25.93
C MET A 1 -10.55 20.98 25.12
N GLN A 2 -11.66 20.49 25.70
CA GLN A 2 -12.74 19.82 24.97
C GLN A 2 -13.27 20.59 23.73
N ASP A 3 -13.52 21.90 23.83
CA ASP A 3 -14.09 22.67 22.71
C ASP A 3 -13.18 22.76 21.47
N LEU A 4 -11.87 22.59 21.64
CA LEU A 4 -10.91 22.58 20.53
C LEU A 4 -10.81 21.19 19.89
N GLU A 5 -11.00 20.14 20.67
CA GLU A 5 -11.05 18.76 20.18
C GLU A 5 -12.31 18.55 19.35
N LEU A 6 -13.46 18.99 19.86
CA LEU A 6 -14.74 18.93 19.12
C LEU A 6 -14.69 19.67 17.79
N LYS A 7 -14.05 20.85 17.75
CA LYS A 7 -13.88 21.61 16.50
C LYS A 7 -13.01 20.88 15.49
N ARG A 8 -11.94 20.21 15.95
CA ARG A 8 -11.06 19.42 15.07
C ARG A 8 -11.81 18.22 14.49
N GLU A 9 -12.59 17.53 15.30
CA GLU A 9 -13.43 16.41 14.85
C GLU A 9 -14.44 16.88 13.80
N MET A 10 -15.12 18.00 14.02
CA MET A 10 -16.03 18.59 13.04
C MET A 10 -15.33 18.98 11.73
N ASP A 11 -14.16 19.62 11.81
CA ASP A 11 -13.38 20.01 10.62
C ASP A 11 -12.90 18.78 9.82
N GLU A 12 -12.55 17.70 10.52
CA GLU A 12 -12.17 16.42 9.92
C GLU A 12 -13.36 15.74 9.22
N GLU A 13 -14.52 15.68 9.88
CA GLU A 13 -15.77 15.17 9.31
C GLU A 13 -16.19 15.97 8.07
N ASP A 14 -16.16 17.30 8.15
CA ASP A 14 -16.46 18.20 7.02
C ASP A 14 -15.46 18.02 5.87
N GLY A 15 -14.19 17.75 6.17
CA GLY A 15 -13.16 17.45 5.18
C GLY A 15 -13.43 16.13 4.45
N LEU A 16 -13.87 15.11 5.19
CA LEU A 16 -14.24 13.80 4.63
C LEU A 16 -15.48 13.91 3.73
N LEU A 17 -16.53 14.60 4.20
CA LEU A 17 -17.75 14.84 3.43
C LEU A 17 -17.46 15.57 2.11
N ARG A 18 -16.70 16.67 2.16
CA ARG A 18 -16.29 17.42 0.96
C ARG A 18 -15.53 16.55 -0.04
N ARG A 19 -14.64 15.68 0.44
CA ARG A 19 -13.88 14.77 -0.42
C ARG A 19 -14.80 13.75 -1.09
N ASP A 20 -15.77 13.22 -0.35
CA ASP A 20 -16.71 12.24 -0.87
C ASP A 20 -17.70 12.86 -1.86
N ASP A 21 -18.13 14.10 -1.64
CA ASP A 21 -18.91 14.89 -2.61
C ASP A 21 -18.15 15.09 -3.92
N ILE A 22 -16.86 15.48 -3.86
CA ILE A 22 -16.02 15.64 -5.06
C ILE A 22 -15.89 14.31 -5.81
N ARG A 23 -15.70 13.20 -5.09
CA ARG A 23 -15.62 11.86 -5.70
C ARG A 23 -16.93 11.47 -6.36
N PHE A 24 -18.06 11.77 -5.71
CA PHE A 24 -19.38 11.49 -6.21
C PHE A 24 -19.69 12.31 -7.47
N ALA A 25 -19.43 13.62 -7.46
CA ALA A 25 -19.55 14.49 -8.62
C ALA A 25 -18.72 13.98 -9.81
N ARG A 26 -17.45 13.61 -9.58
CA ARG A 26 -16.58 13.02 -10.62
C ARG A 26 -17.07 11.66 -11.12
N LYS A 27 -17.83 10.92 -10.32
CA LYS A 27 -18.41 9.62 -10.71
C LYS A 27 -19.64 9.83 -11.59
N ILE A 28 -20.47 10.82 -11.27
CA ILE A 28 -21.63 11.21 -12.08
C ILE A 28 -21.14 11.72 -13.44
N ASP A 29 -20.23 12.68 -13.46
CA ASP A 29 -19.71 13.28 -14.69
C ASP A 29 -19.10 12.21 -15.62
N ARG A 30 -18.28 11.30 -15.09
CA ARG A 30 -17.75 10.16 -15.88
C ARG A 30 -18.85 9.22 -16.41
N LYS A 31 -19.95 9.04 -15.69
CA LYS A 31 -21.08 8.23 -16.14
C LYS A 31 -21.84 8.92 -17.27
N GLU A 32 -22.07 10.22 -17.15
CA GLU A 32 -22.74 11.04 -18.17
C GLU A 32 -21.90 11.11 -19.45
N GLN A 33 -20.60 11.39 -19.33
CA GLN A 33 -19.66 11.38 -20.46
C GLN A 33 -19.65 10.02 -21.15
N LYS A 34 -19.65 8.93 -20.39
CA LYS A 34 -19.70 7.59 -20.97
C LYS A 34 -21.02 7.35 -21.72
N ALA A 35 -22.16 7.73 -21.15
CA ALA A 35 -23.46 7.58 -21.81
C ALA A 35 -23.53 8.40 -23.11
N ALA A 36 -23.04 9.64 -23.10
CA ALA A 36 -22.96 10.48 -24.30
C ALA A 36 -22.02 9.89 -25.36
N LEU A 37 -20.89 9.29 -24.96
CA LEU A 37 -19.99 8.60 -25.88
C LEU A 37 -20.61 7.33 -26.46
N ASP A 38 -21.37 6.58 -25.66
CA ASP A 38 -22.05 5.37 -26.12
C ASP A 38 -23.16 5.71 -27.15
N GLU A 39 -23.79 6.89 -27.06
CA GLU A 39 -24.73 7.42 -28.06
C GLU A 39 -24.04 7.94 -29.33
N LEU A 40 -22.95 8.71 -29.17
CA LEU A 40 -22.22 9.32 -30.29
C LEU A 40 -21.45 8.27 -31.12
N VAL A 41 -20.82 7.31 -30.45
CA VAL A 41 -20.00 6.26 -31.06
C VAL A 41 -20.43 4.91 -30.49
N PRO A 42 -21.50 4.30 -31.05
CA PRO A 42 -21.94 2.98 -30.63
C PRO A 42 -20.80 1.97 -30.74
N ARG A 43 -20.42 1.37 -29.62
CA ARG A 43 -19.40 0.31 -29.54
C ARG A 43 -20.08 -1.05 -29.54
N ALA A 44 -19.39 -2.07 -30.05
CA ALA A 44 -19.88 -3.44 -29.95
C ALA A 44 -20.13 -3.86 -28.49
N GLU A 45 -21.14 -4.71 -28.27
CA GLU A 45 -21.52 -5.16 -26.93
C GLU A 45 -20.37 -5.88 -26.21
N ALA A 46 -20.28 -5.68 -24.89
CA ALA A 46 -19.24 -6.30 -24.08
C ALA A 46 -19.33 -7.84 -24.13
N GLY A 47 -18.19 -8.50 -24.36
CA GLY A 47 -18.11 -9.96 -24.43
C GLY A 47 -18.29 -10.54 -25.84
N THR A 48 -18.70 -9.73 -26.83
CA THR A 48 -18.74 -10.15 -28.23
C THR A 48 -17.34 -10.22 -28.84
N ARG A 49 -17.19 -11.02 -29.90
CA ARG A 49 -15.95 -11.11 -30.70
C ARG A 49 -15.62 -9.77 -31.38
N GLU A 50 -16.63 -9.02 -31.79
CA GLU A 50 -16.47 -7.69 -32.40
C GLU A 50 -15.83 -6.72 -31.42
N ARG A 51 -16.29 -6.69 -30.16
CA ARG A 51 -15.67 -5.86 -29.13
C ARG A 51 -14.23 -6.26 -28.80
N GLN A 52 -13.92 -7.56 -28.85
CA GLN A 52 -12.54 -8.03 -28.69
C GLN A 52 -11.63 -7.57 -29.84
N LEU A 53 -12.13 -7.57 -31.07
CA LEU A 53 -11.38 -7.10 -32.25
C LEU A 53 -11.19 -5.58 -32.22
N GLU A 54 -12.21 -4.79 -31.87
CA GLU A 54 -12.08 -3.35 -31.64
C GLU A 54 -11.03 -3.05 -30.58
N LYS A 55 -11.11 -3.69 -29.41
CA LYS A 55 -10.15 -3.51 -28.33
C LYS A 55 -8.73 -3.85 -28.80
N LYS A 56 -8.57 -4.92 -29.58
CA LYS A 56 -7.27 -5.29 -30.15
C LYS A 56 -6.75 -4.23 -31.12
N LYS A 57 -7.61 -3.62 -31.94
CA LYS A 57 -7.24 -2.50 -32.82
C LYS A 57 -6.84 -1.27 -32.00
N GLU A 58 -7.65 -0.84 -31.02
CA GLU A 58 -7.35 0.29 -30.12
C GLU A 58 -5.99 0.10 -29.41
N VAL A 59 -5.73 -1.11 -28.89
CA VAL A 59 -4.44 -1.43 -28.26
C VAL A 59 -3.30 -1.43 -29.28
N ASN A 60 -3.51 -1.99 -30.46
CA ASN A 60 -2.48 -1.98 -31.50
C ASN A 60 -2.17 -0.55 -31.97
N GLU A 61 -3.17 0.32 -32.10
CA GLU A 61 -3.02 1.72 -32.47
C GLU A 61 -2.27 2.51 -31.40
N THR A 62 -2.59 2.31 -30.11
CA THR A 62 -1.85 2.96 -29.02
C THR A 62 -0.39 2.49 -28.99
N MET A 63 -0.14 1.18 -29.12
CA MET A 63 1.21 0.62 -29.22
C MET A 63 1.94 1.05 -30.51
N LYS A 64 1.20 1.33 -31.58
CA LYS A 64 1.75 1.92 -32.80
C LYS A 64 2.15 3.37 -32.56
N ALA A 65 1.32 4.17 -31.88
CA ALA A 65 1.63 5.55 -31.52
C ALA A 65 2.85 5.68 -30.60
N PHE A 66 3.12 4.69 -29.74
CA PHE A 66 4.36 4.66 -28.95
C PHE A 66 5.59 4.23 -29.76
N ARG A 67 5.42 3.39 -30.78
CA ARG A 67 6.52 2.90 -31.63
C ARG A 67 6.87 3.86 -32.75
N GLU A 68 5.87 4.48 -33.34
CA GLU A 68 6.04 5.49 -34.37
C GLU A 68 6.37 6.81 -33.68
N LYS A 69 7.51 7.37 -34.06
CA LYS A 69 7.97 8.65 -33.55
C LYS A 69 6.89 9.70 -33.81
N SER A 70 6.41 10.37 -32.75
CA SER A 70 5.44 11.46 -32.88
C SER A 70 5.93 12.44 -33.95
N PRO A 71 5.08 12.90 -34.88
CA PRO A 71 5.50 13.86 -35.90
C PRO A 71 6.10 15.09 -35.21
N GLY A 72 7.40 15.32 -35.42
CA GLY A 72 8.16 16.41 -34.79
C GLY A 72 8.99 16.05 -33.56
N ALA A 73 9.03 14.81 -33.10
CA ALA A 73 9.98 14.44 -32.05
C ALA A 73 11.42 14.50 -32.61
N ALA A 74 12.27 15.37 -32.05
CA ALA A 74 13.70 15.35 -32.31
C ALA A 74 14.31 14.04 -31.77
N GLU A 75 15.34 13.50 -32.42
CA GLU A 75 16.15 12.45 -31.78
C GLU A 75 16.94 13.12 -30.66
N VAL A 76 16.39 13.09 -29.44
CA VAL A 76 17.16 13.44 -28.26
C VAL A 76 18.18 12.32 -28.08
N PRO A 77 19.48 12.59 -28.05
CA PRO A 77 20.48 11.55 -27.86
C PRO A 77 20.22 10.84 -26.53
N ASP A 78 20.37 9.51 -26.51
CA ASP A 78 20.15 8.67 -25.31
C ASP A 78 20.93 9.19 -24.09
N THR A 79 22.05 9.86 -24.31
CA THR A 79 22.86 10.51 -23.27
C THR A 79 22.14 11.64 -22.54
N GLU A 80 21.31 12.43 -23.22
CA GLU A 80 20.52 13.50 -22.60
C GLU A 80 19.22 12.96 -21.98
N LEU A 81 18.60 11.98 -22.63
CA LEU A 81 17.40 11.30 -22.14
C LEU A 81 17.66 10.56 -20.81
N MET A 82 18.83 9.94 -20.70
CA MET A 82 19.26 9.19 -19.51
C MET A 82 19.97 10.08 -18.46
N GLY A 83 19.82 11.40 -18.55
CA GLY A 83 20.39 12.35 -17.60
C GLY A 83 21.89 12.52 -17.80
N GLY A 84 22.26 13.30 -18.82
CA GLY A 84 23.66 13.57 -19.19
C GLY A 84 24.48 14.07 -18.00
N GLY A 85 25.41 13.23 -17.53
CA GLY A 85 26.37 13.51 -16.47
C GLY A 85 26.31 12.50 -15.31
N ASP A 86 27.39 11.72 -15.11
CA ASP A 86 27.68 10.87 -13.93
C ASP A 86 26.73 9.70 -13.57
N GLY A 87 25.94 9.19 -14.53
CA GLY A 87 24.98 8.10 -14.30
C GLY A 87 25.51 6.81 -13.62
N ILE A 88 26.75 6.38 -13.88
CA ILE A 88 27.29 5.14 -13.25
C ILE A 88 27.68 5.37 -11.78
N ASN A 89 28.26 6.52 -11.46
CA ASN A 89 28.72 6.82 -10.11
C ASN A 89 27.53 7.08 -9.19
N ASP A 90 26.53 7.82 -9.66
CA ASP A 90 25.33 8.10 -8.88
C ASP A 90 24.42 6.88 -8.76
N PHE A 91 24.33 6.02 -9.78
CA PHE A 91 23.65 4.73 -9.65
C PHE A 91 24.33 3.83 -8.60
N LYS A 92 25.67 3.78 -8.58
CA LYS A 92 26.42 3.05 -7.55
C LYS A 92 26.17 3.59 -6.15
N LYS A 93 26.13 4.92 -5.96
CA LYS A 93 25.79 5.55 -4.68
C LYS A 93 24.36 5.22 -4.24
N GLN A 94 23.37 5.36 -5.13
CA GLN A 94 21.98 5.02 -4.82
C GLN A 94 21.81 3.54 -4.46
N LYS A 95 22.52 2.64 -5.16
CA LYS A 95 22.51 1.21 -4.82
C LYS A 95 23.08 0.95 -3.42
N GLN A 96 24.21 1.58 -3.07
CA GLN A 96 24.80 1.46 -1.73
C GLN A 96 23.90 2.02 -0.63
N GLU A 97 23.25 3.17 -0.85
CA GLU A 97 22.29 3.72 0.10
C GLU A 97 21.08 2.79 0.30
N HIS A 98 20.60 2.17 -0.77
CA HIS A 98 19.47 1.25 -0.71
C HIS A 98 19.84 -0.06 0.01
N GLU A 99 21.06 -0.56 -0.18
CA GLU A 99 21.60 -1.71 0.57
C GLU A 99 21.77 -1.37 2.06
N ARG A 100 22.28 -0.18 2.41
CA ARG A 100 22.36 0.29 3.81
C ARG A 100 20.98 0.38 4.47
N LYS A 101 19.99 0.95 3.79
CA LYS A 101 18.60 1.03 4.28
C LYS A 101 17.96 -0.35 4.51
N LYS A 102 18.29 -1.34 3.67
CA LYS A 102 17.83 -2.72 3.86
C LYS A 102 18.43 -3.34 5.13
N ASN A 103 19.74 -3.19 5.33
CA ASN A 103 20.42 -3.70 6.53
C ASN A 103 19.86 -3.05 7.80
N GLU A 104 19.64 -1.73 7.82
CA GLU A 104 19.05 -1.04 8.99
C GLU A 104 17.62 -1.51 9.27
N ARG A 105 16.83 -1.78 8.23
CA ARG A 105 15.47 -2.30 8.38
C ARG A 105 15.47 -3.72 8.94
N GLU A 106 16.41 -4.55 8.51
CA GLU A 106 16.59 -5.90 9.02
C GLU A 106 17.01 -5.88 10.49
N LEU A 107 17.97 -5.03 10.86
CA LEU A 107 18.37 -4.82 12.26
C LEU A 107 17.20 -4.37 13.14
N ARG A 108 16.42 -3.38 12.73
CA ARG A 108 15.22 -2.94 13.47
C ARG A 108 14.19 -4.06 13.60
N LYS A 109 14.03 -4.89 12.57
CA LYS A 109 13.09 -6.02 12.60
C LYS A 109 13.57 -7.10 13.58
N GLU A 110 14.87 -7.38 13.61
CA GLU A 110 15.47 -8.31 14.57
C GLU A 110 15.34 -7.82 16.01
N GLU A 111 15.57 -6.52 16.26
CA GLU A 111 15.38 -5.91 17.58
C GLU A 111 13.93 -6.02 18.07
N ILE A 112 12.96 -5.70 17.21
CA ILE A 112 11.53 -5.82 17.54
C ILE A 112 11.14 -7.27 17.82
N LEU A 113 11.64 -8.23 17.02
CA LEU A 113 11.37 -9.64 17.23
C LEU A 113 11.97 -10.15 18.54
N ARG A 114 13.20 -9.72 18.87
CA ARG A 114 13.86 -10.05 20.14
C ARG A 114 13.09 -9.48 21.33
N ALA A 115 12.65 -8.22 21.26
CA ALA A 115 11.83 -7.60 22.30
C ALA A 115 10.50 -8.35 22.50
N ARG A 116 9.84 -8.74 21.40
CA ARG A 116 8.58 -9.49 21.45
C ARG A 116 8.75 -10.91 22.00
N GLN A 117 9.90 -11.55 21.76
CA GLN A 117 10.21 -12.85 22.35
C GLN A 117 10.43 -12.73 23.86
N ALA A 118 11.21 -11.74 24.31
CA ALA A 118 11.42 -11.49 25.73
C ALA A 118 10.10 -11.23 26.48
N GLU A 119 9.22 -10.39 25.92
CA GLU A 119 7.89 -10.12 26.50
C GLU A 119 7.03 -11.40 26.62
N ARG A 120 7.09 -12.29 25.62
CA ARG A 120 6.37 -13.56 25.66
C ARG A 120 6.94 -14.50 26.70
N ASP A 121 8.25 -14.58 26.82
CA ASP A 121 8.92 -15.44 27.80
C ASP A 121 8.64 -14.96 29.23
N GLU A 122 8.67 -13.65 29.49
CA GLU A 122 8.27 -13.06 30.78
C GLU A 122 6.83 -13.42 31.14
N ARG A 123 5.88 -13.24 30.21
CA ARG A 123 4.48 -13.65 30.43
C ARG A 123 4.35 -15.14 30.72
N LEU A 124 5.08 -16.00 30.01
CA LEU A 124 5.05 -17.45 30.25
C LEU A 124 5.62 -17.80 31.63
N GLN A 125 6.67 -17.13 32.09
CA GLN A 125 7.22 -17.34 33.43
C GLN A 125 6.24 -16.89 34.52
N GLU A 126 5.54 -15.77 34.33
CA GLU A 126 4.47 -15.35 35.25
C GLU A 126 3.33 -16.37 35.35
N TYR A 127 2.94 -17.00 34.24
CA TYR A 127 1.94 -18.07 34.29
C TYR A 127 2.46 -19.30 35.02
N ARG A 128 3.69 -19.74 34.72
CA ARG A 128 4.31 -20.89 35.40
C ARG A 128 4.44 -20.68 36.90
N THR A 129 4.88 -19.51 37.34
CA THR A 129 5.00 -19.18 38.78
C THR A 129 3.64 -19.16 39.49
N LYS A 130 2.59 -18.66 38.82
CA LYS A 130 1.21 -18.74 39.35
C LYS A 130 0.74 -20.19 39.46
N GLU A 131 0.95 -21.00 38.43
CA GLU A 131 0.60 -22.42 38.43
C GLU A 131 1.36 -23.19 39.51
N GLU A 132 2.66 -22.98 39.65
CA GLU A 132 3.48 -23.59 40.71
C GLU A 132 2.99 -23.20 42.11
N GLY A 133 2.65 -21.92 42.33
CA GLY A 133 2.09 -21.44 43.58
C GLY A 133 0.74 -22.11 43.91
N THR A 134 -0.16 -22.22 42.93
CA THR A 134 -1.44 -22.91 43.12
C THR A 134 -1.27 -24.41 43.37
N MET A 135 -0.35 -25.08 42.66
CA MET A 135 -0.04 -26.49 42.86
C MET A 135 0.59 -26.73 44.22
N ALA A 136 1.45 -25.84 44.71
CA ALA A 136 2.01 -25.92 46.05
C ALA A 136 0.92 -25.79 47.13
N MET A 137 0.00 -24.83 46.98
CA MET A 137 -1.15 -24.67 47.88
C MET A 137 -2.04 -25.91 47.90
N LEU A 138 -2.39 -26.45 46.72
CA LEU A 138 -3.22 -27.66 46.61
C LEU A 138 -2.54 -28.88 47.22
N LYS A 139 -1.23 -29.06 46.99
CA LYS A 139 -0.44 -30.13 47.63
C LYS A 139 -0.41 -29.99 49.15
N ALA A 140 -0.29 -28.77 49.68
CA ALA A 140 -0.32 -28.53 51.12
C ALA A 140 -1.69 -28.87 51.74
N LEU A 141 -2.79 -28.48 51.08
CA LEU A 141 -4.16 -28.82 51.47
C LEU A 141 -4.41 -30.34 51.44
N ALA A 142 -3.96 -31.02 50.39
CA ALA A 142 -4.06 -32.47 50.29
C ALA A 142 -3.28 -33.17 51.41
N LYS A 143 -2.08 -32.69 51.74
CA LYS A 143 -1.26 -33.21 52.85
C LYS A 143 -1.91 -32.98 54.21
N GLN A 144 -2.66 -31.90 54.42
CA GLN A 144 -3.41 -31.67 55.66
C GLN A 144 -4.68 -32.54 55.78
N ARG A 145 -5.33 -32.89 54.66
CA ARG A 145 -6.58 -33.66 54.65
C ARG A 145 -6.39 -35.17 54.59
N PHE A 146 -5.34 -35.63 53.90
CA PHE A 146 -5.13 -37.04 53.55
C PHE A 146 -3.75 -37.56 53.95
N GLY A 147 -3.00 -36.78 54.75
CA GLY A 147 -1.70 -37.14 55.33
C GLY A 147 -1.77 -37.18 56.84
#